data_AF-A0A0F9FIS1-F1
#
_entry.id   AF-A0A0F9FIS1-F1
#
_cell.length_a   1.000
_cell.length_b   1.000
_cell.length_c   1.000
_cell.angle_alpha   90.00
_cell.angle_beta   90.00
_cell.angle_gamma   90.00
#
_symmetry.space_group_name_H-M   'P 1'
#
loop_
_entity.id
_entity.type
_entity.pdbx_description
1 polymer ?
#
loop_
_entity_poly.entity_id
_entity_poly.type
_entity_poly.pdbx_seq_one_letter_code
_entity_poly.pdbx_strand_id
1 'polypeptide(L)'
;ILYDGFEFQKVIASLIPSNEASLDQLHIVFTNKLTCTYDQSDFRYHGRAIIGSNPSIISTTGIIEAPAKPREYYFDLLSNFTKGVNINSVKKKYKGTYLEYHDQRLSKIIEGYLMQSIFYFQTGEPFCDKQDCRLFNAHWQKDLLYSQLEVGKLCDKHQHILNNW
;
A
#
# COMPACT_ATOMS: atom_id res chain seq x y z
N ILE A 1 2.49 -6.83 15.32
CA ILE A 1 1.83 -8.09 14.93
C ILE A 1 1.57 -8.01 13.44
N LEU A 2 1.97 -9.05 12.69
CA LEU A 2 1.71 -9.19 11.25
C LEU A 2 0.57 -10.17 11.06
N TYR A 3 -0.33 -9.90 10.10
CA TYR A 3 -1.43 -10.78 9.74
C TYR A 3 -1.20 -11.32 8.33
N ASP A 4 -1.18 -12.64 8.18
CA ASP A 4 -1.15 -13.25 6.84
C ASP A 4 -2.38 -12.78 6.05
N GLY A 5 -2.12 -12.10 4.93
CA GLY A 5 -3.14 -11.40 4.16
C GLY A 5 -4.16 -12.34 3.52
N PHE A 6 -3.74 -13.55 3.13
CA PHE A 6 -4.63 -14.54 2.52
C PHE A 6 -5.48 -15.23 3.57
N GLU A 7 -4.91 -15.59 4.72
CA GLU A 7 -5.71 -16.14 5.82
C GLU A 7 -6.68 -15.11 6.40
N PHE A 8 -6.24 -13.85 6.53
CA PHE A 8 -7.11 -12.75 6.93
C PHE A 8 -8.26 -12.57 5.95
N GLN A 9 -7.97 -12.56 4.65
CA GLN A 9 -8.98 -12.45 3.60
C GLN A 9 -10.00 -13.59 3.64
N LYS A 10 -9.57 -14.84 3.84
CA LYS A 10 -10.47 -16.00 3.93
C LYS A 10 -11.48 -15.85 5.07
N VAL A 11 -11.02 -15.38 6.23
CA VAL A 11 -11.89 -15.11 7.39
C VAL A 11 -12.87 -13.99 7.09
N ILE A 12 -12.46 -12.92 6.41
CA ILE A 12 -13.38 -11.84 6.05
C ILE A 12 -14.37 -12.27 4.97
N ALA A 13 -13.93 -13.02 3.97
CA ALA A 13 -14.77 -13.54 2.91
C ALA A 13 -15.89 -14.45 3.44
N SER A 14 -15.63 -15.24 4.49
CA SER A 14 -16.66 -16.10 5.10
C SER A 14 -17.75 -15.33 5.86
N LEU A 15 -17.54 -14.03 6.12
CA LEU A 15 -18.53 -13.15 6.75
C LEU A 15 -19.42 -12.43 5.72
N ILE A 16 -19.09 -12.49 4.44
CA ILE A 16 -19.88 -11.85 3.37
C ILE A 16 -21.14 -12.69 3.13
N PRO A 17 -22.34 -12.09 3.13
CA PRO A 17 -23.59 -12.79 2.83
C PRO A 17 -23.55 -13.48 1.47
N SER A 18 -24.13 -14.68 1.37
CA SER A 18 -24.09 -15.47 0.12
C SER A 18 -24.80 -14.79 -1.06
N ASN A 19 -25.79 -13.94 -0.80
CA ASN A 19 -26.45 -13.11 -1.81
C ASN A 19 -25.60 -11.94 -2.33
N GLU A 20 -24.47 -11.65 -1.67
CA GLU A 20 -23.50 -10.62 -2.07
C GLU A 20 -22.20 -11.24 -2.63
N ALA A 21 -22.08 -12.56 -2.62
CA ALA A 21 -20.88 -13.27 -3.09
C ALA A 21 -20.84 -13.46 -4.62
N SER A 22 -21.45 -12.54 -5.39
CA SER A 22 -21.44 -12.61 -6.86
C SER A 22 -20.15 -12.06 -7.44
N LEU A 23 -19.82 -12.51 -8.66
CA LEU A 23 -18.63 -12.03 -9.39
C LEU A 23 -18.74 -10.58 -9.86
N ASP A 24 -19.95 -10.00 -9.84
CA ASP A 24 -20.22 -8.63 -10.27
C ASP A 24 -20.18 -7.63 -9.10
N GLN A 25 -19.90 -8.10 -7.88
CA GLN A 25 -19.80 -7.26 -6.69
C GLN A 25 -18.38 -7.22 -6.16
N LEU A 26 -17.82 -6.01 -6.09
CA LEU A 26 -16.53 -5.75 -5.47
C LEU A 26 -16.70 -5.38 -3.99
N HIS A 27 -16.12 -6.18 -3.10
CA HIS A 27 -16.08 -5.91 -1.67
C HIS A 27 -14.74 -5.27 -1.29
N ILE A 28 -14.78 -4.20 -0.50
CA ILE A 28 -13.57 -3.45 -0.10
C ILE A 28 -13.57 -3.25 1.41
N VAL A 29 -12.49 -3.70 2.04
CA VAL A 29 -12.37 -3.74 3.49
C VAL A 29 -11.19 -2.90 3.92
N PHE A 30 -11.44 -1.89 4.73
CA PHE A 30 -10.41 -1.09 5.36
C PHE A 30 -10.05 -1.66 6.74
N THR A 31 -8.76 -1.77 7.03
CA THR A 31 -8.29 -2.24 8.34
C THR A 31 -7.03 -1.49 8.78
N ASN A 32 -6.80 -1.42 10.09
CA ASN A 32 -5.53 -0.97 10.66
C ASN A 32 -4.58 -2.14 10.97
N LYS A 33 -4.96 -3.38 10.64
CA LYS A 33 -4.09 -4.54 10.81
C LYS A 33 -3.00 -4.52 9.74
N LEU A 34 -1.74 -4.61 10.14
CA LEU A 34 -0.62 -4.73 9.20
C LEU A 34 -0.66 -6.11 8.53
N THR A 35 -1.11 -6.15 7.28
CA THR A 35 -1.18 -7.37 6.49
C THR A 35 0.18 -7.66 5.85
N CYS A 36 0.45 -8.93 5.58
CA CYS A 36 1.65 -9.37 4.89
C CYS A 36 1.38 -10.57 3.98
N THR A 37 2.27 -10.82 3.04
CA THR A 37 2.27 -12.06 2.24
C THR A 37 3.66 -12.68 2.27
N TYR A 38 3.72 -14.00 2.22
CA TYR A 38 4.98 -14.70 2.06
C TYR A 38 5.44 -14.64 0.60
N ASP A 39 6.68 -14.24 0.36
CA ASP A 39 7.28 -14.21 -0.97
C ASP A 39 8.29 -15.36 -1.10
N GLN A 40 8.05 -16.25 -2.07
CA GLN A 40 8.91 -17.41 -2.29
C GLN A 40 10.24 -17.05 -2.97
N SER A 41 10.36 -15.86 -3.56
CA SER A 41 11.59 -15.42 -4.22
C SER A 41 12.70 -15.08 -3.23
N ASP A 42 12.35 -14.59 -2.05
CA ASP A 42 13.30 -14.23 -0.98
C ASP A 42 12.98 -14.87 0.39
N PHE A 43 12.05 -15.84 0.39
CA PHE A 43 11.69 -16.71 1.52
C PHE A 43 11.30 -15.99 2.82
N ARG A 44 10.66 -14.82 2.72
CA ARG A 44 10.21 -14.05 3.88
C ARG A 44 8.85 -13.40 3.68
N TYR A 45 8.26 -12.97 4.80
CA TYR A 45 7.06 -12.16 4.79
C TYR A 45 7.36 -10.71 4.45
N HIS A 46 6.54 -10.14 3.58
CA HIS A 46 6.56 -8.72 3.24
C HIS A 46 5.27 -8.06 3.68
N GLY A 47 5.37 -6.90 4.33
CA GLY A 47 4.21 -6.05 4.57
C GLY A 47 3.50 -5.72 3.26
N ARG A 48 2.17 -5.59 3.33
CA ARG A 48 1.35 -5.20 2.20
C ARG A 48 0.40 -4.08 2.61
N ALA A 49 0.30 -3.07 1.76
CA ALA A 49 -0.72 -2.04 1.87
C ALA A 49 -2.09 -2.53 1.39
N ILE A 50 -2.08 -3.46 0.41
CA ILE A 50 -3.27 -4.03 -0.19
C ILE A 50 -3.08 -5.54 -0.40
N ILE A 51 -4.14 -6.31 -0.15
CA ILE A 51 -4.29 -7.69 -0.64
C ILE A 51 -5.28 -7.63 -1.81
N GLY A 52 -4.76 -7.81 -3.02
CA GLY A 52 -5.53 -7.78 -4.26
C GLY A 52 -6.36 -9.05 -4.43
N SER A 53 -7.61 -8.99 -3.98
CA SER A 53 -8.59 -10.09 -4.00
C SER A 53 -10.01 -9.52 -3.97
N ASN A 54 -11.03 -10.38 -3.96
CA ASN A 54 -12.40 -9.98 -3.63
C ASN A 54 -12.89 -10.81 -2.43
N PRO A 55 -13.07 -10.22 -1.22
CA PRO A 55 -12.87 -8.81 -0.88
C PRO A 55 -11.41 -8.35 -1.02
N SER A 56 -11.23 -7.10 -1.44
CA SER A 56 -9.94 -6.41 -1.40
C SER A 56 -9.70 -5.90 0.02
N ILE A 57 -8.51 -6.14 0.57
CA ILE A 57 -8.15 -5.69 1.92
C ILE A 57 -7.15 -4.55 1.82
N ILE A 58 -7.53 -3.34 2.23
CA ILE A 58 -6.68 -2.17 2.27
C ILE A 58 -6.28 -1.89 3.73
N SER A 59 -4.98 -2.00 4.01
CA SER A 59 -4.41 -1.79 5.35
C SER A 59 -3.86 -0.37 5.49
N THR A 60 -4.48 0.46 6.32
CA THR A 60 -3.98 1.81 6.62
C THR A 60 -2.61 1.80 7.29
N THR A 61 -2.33 0.78 8.11
CA THR A 61 -1.00 0.56 8.68
C THR A 61 -0.03 -0.01 7.65
N GLY A 62 -0.49 -0.87 6.75
CA GLY A 62 0.29 -1.37 5.62
C GLY A 62 0.77 -0.25 4.69
N ILE A 63 -0.08 0.75 4.42
CA ILE A 63 0.31 1.94 3.63
C ILE A 63 1.48 2.70 4.28
N ILE A 64 1.54 2.73 5.61
CA ILE A 64 2.59 3.44 6.37
C ILE A 64 3.86 2.59 6.52
N GLU A 65 3.71 1.31 6.87
CA GLU A 65 4.84 0.49 7.33
C GLU A 65 5.41 -0.44 6.25
N ALA A 66 4.64 -0.78 5.22
CA ALA A 66 5.09 -1.73 4.20
C ALA A 66 6.08 -1.11 3.20
N PRO A 67 5.85 0.09 2.63
CA PRO A 67 6.83 0.72 1.76
C PRO A 67 8.04 1.17 2.57
N ALA A 68 9.24 0.88 2.07
CA ALA A 68 10.49 1.21 2.74
C ALA A 68 10.68 2.74 2.84
N LYS A 69 11.20 3.21 3.98
CA LYS A 69 11.61 4.62 4.15
C LYS A 69 12.82 4.95 3.26
N PRO A 70 13.15 6.23 3.03
CA PRO A 70 14.34 6.61 2.28
C PRO A 70 15.61 5.88 2.77
N ARG A 71 16.50 5.47 1.85
CA ARG A 71 17.69 4.69 2.23
C ARG A 71 18.59 5.45 3.21
N GLU A 72 18.69 6.76 3.01
CA GLU A 72 19.45 7.71 3.82
C GLU A 72 18.98 7.72 5.29
N TYR A 73 17.68 7.48 5.53
CA TYR A 73 17.12 7.34 6.87
C TYR A 73 17.82 6.19 7.64
N TYR A 74 18.02 5.05 6.99
CA TYR A 74 18.65 3.89 7.62
C TYR A 74 20.16 4.08 7.81
N PHE A 75 20.84 4.72 6.85
CA PHE A 75 22.26 5.08 7.00
C PHE A 75 22.49 6.01 8.20
N ASP A 76 21.65 7.03 8.35
CA ASP A 76 21.73 7.94 9.48
C ASP A 76 21.36 7.25 10.80
N LEU A 77 20.40 6.32 10.79
CA LEU A 77 20.04 5.55 11.97
C LEU A 77 21.24 4.72 12.47
N LEU A 78 21.93 4.02 11.57
CA LEU A 78 23.11 3.21 11.89
C LEU A 78 24.28 4.07 12.40
N SER A 79 24.61 5.15 11.68
CA SER A 79 25.68 6.08 12.09
C SER A 79 25.41 6.71 13.46
N ASN A 80 24.17 7.11 13.73
CA ASN A 80 23.82 7.72 15.03
C ASN A 80 23.77 6.70 16.16
N PHE A 81 23.33 5.47 15.89
CA PHE A 81 23.39 4.37 16.87
C PHE A 81 24.84 4.11 17.33
N THR A 82 25.78 4.06 16.39
CA THR A 82 27.21 3.90 16.72
C THR A 82 27.81 5.07 17.51
N LYS A 83 27.18 6.24 17.46
CA LYS A 83 27.64 7.47 18.15
C LYS A 83 26.88 7.77 19.44
N GLY A 84 25.95 6.89 19.86
CA GLY A 84 25.08 7.12 21.02
C GLY A 84 24.12 8.32 20.85
N VAL A 85 23.90 8.77 19.62
CA VAL A 85 23.05 9.93 19.31
C VAL A 85 21.57 9.52 19.32
N ASN A 86 20.72 10.39 19.84
CA ASN A 86 19.29 10.16 19.99
C ASN A 86 18.57 9.94 18.64
N ILE A 87 17.89 8.79 18.48
CA ILE A 87 17.07 8.41 17.32
C ILE A 87 16.04 9.48 16.93
N ASN A 88 15.56 10.27 17.90
CA ASN A 88 14.61 11.36 17.65
C ASN A 88 15.19 12.45 16.74
N SER A 89 16.51 12.66 16.75
CA SER A 89 17.16 13.61 15.83
C SER A 89 17.04 13.16 14.37
N VAL A 90 17.24 11.87 14.10
CA VAL A 90 17.06 11.27 12.76
C VAL A 90 15.59 11.38 12.34
N LYS A 91 14.65 10.99 13.21
CA LYS A 91 13.21 11.14 12.93
C LYS A 91 12.85 12.59 12.58
N LYS A 92 13.39 13.58 13.30
CA LYS A 92 13.17 15.00 13.02
C LYS A 92 13.76 15.43 11.67
N LYS A 93 14.95 14.95 11.30
CA LYS A 93 15.61 15.24 10.01
C LYS A 93 14.77 14.79 8.81
N TYR A 94 14.11 13.64 8.91
CA TYR A 94 13.34 13.05 7.81
C TYR A 94 11.82 13.29 7.89
N LYS A 95 11.38 14.16 8.79
CA LYS A 95 9.95 14.44 8.97
C LYS A 95 9.33 14.90 7.64
N GLY A 96 8.19 14.30 7.28
CA GLY A 96 7.47 14.59 6.04
C GLY A 96 7.94 13.80 4.80
N THR A 97 9.09 13.14 4.84
CA THR A 97 9.62 12.35 3.70
C THR A 97 9.01 10.94 3.59
N TYR A 98 8.26 10.52 4.60
CA TYR A 98 7.49 9.28 4.65
C TYR A 98 6.21 9.53 5.45
N LEU A 99 5.25 8.61 5.37
CA LEU A 99 4.01 8.68 6.15
C LEU A 99 4.23 8.33 7.62
N GLU A 100 3.55 9.03 8.49
CA GLU A 100 3.47 8.71 9.92
C GLU A 100 2.03 8.32 10.30
N TYR A 101 1.83 7.74 11.49
CA TYR A 101 0.47 7.53 11.99
C TYR A 101 -0.25 8.87 12.12
N HIS A 102 -1.54 8.87 11.77
CA HIS A 102 -2.39 10.07 11.73
C HIS A 102 -1.95 11.14 10.72
N ASP A 103 -1.14 10.78 9.72
CA ASP A 103 -0.79 11.68 8.63
C ASP A 103 -2.02 12.03 7.78
N GLN A 104 -2.26 13.33 7.60
CA GLN A 104 -3.42 13.84 6.85
C GLN A 104 -3.38 13.45 5.37
N ARG A 105 -2.20 13.12 4.82
CA ARG A 105 -2.02 12.69 3.44
C ARG A 105 -2.59 11.29 3.19
N LEU A 106 -2.83 10.50 4.23
CA LEU A 106 -3.24 9.11 4.12
C LEU A 106 -4.59 8.95 3.40
N SER A 107 -5.53 9.88 3.61
CA SER A 107 -6.84 9.86 2.93
C SER A 107 -6.70 9.89 1.41
N LYS A 108 -5.83 10.75 0.88
CA LYS A 108 -5.59 10.87 -0.56
C LYS A 108 -4.89 9.64 -1.15
N ILE A 109 -4.04 9.00 -0.36
CA ILE A 109 -3.35 7.76 -0.75
C ILE A 109 -4.31 6.57 -0.75
N ILE A 110 -5.24 6.53 0.22
CA ILE A 110 -6.29 5.51 0.27
C ILE A 110 -7.14 5.53 -1.00
N GLU A 111 -7.48 6.69 -1.54
CA GLU A 111 -8.18 6.78 -2.85
C GLU A 111 -7.39 6.08 -3.98
N GLY A 112 -6.05 6.13 -3.95
CA GLY A 112 -5.22 5.42 -4.92
C GLY A 112 -5.27 3.91 -4.78
N TYR A 113 -5.19 3.39 -3.56
CA TYR A 113 -5.35 1.96 -3.29
C TYR A 113 -6.78 1.47 -3.56
N LEU A 114 -7.78 2.33 -3.38
CA LEU A 114 -9.16 2.09 -3.80
C LEU A 114 -9.22 1.93 -5.33
N MET A 115 -8.60 2.86 -6.08
CA MET A 115 -8.50 2.74 -7.54
C MET A 115 -7.76 1.47 -7.96
N GLN A 116 -6.65 1.10 -7.31
CA GLN A 116 -5.94 -0.16 -7.58
C GLN A 116 -6.84 -1.38 -7.36
N SER A 117 -7.67 -1.39 -6.31
CA SER A 117 -8.64 -2.47 -6.06
C SER A 117 -9.67 -2.58 -7.19
N ILE A 118 -10.22 -1.45 -7.64
CA ILE A 118 -11.23 -1.41 -8.70
C ILE A 118 -10.63 -1.83 -10.05
N PHE A 119 -9.44 -1.31 -10.39
CA PHE A 119 -8.75 -1.69 -11.62
C PHE A 119 -8.42 -3.17 -11.63
N TYR A 120 -7.89 -3.71 -10.52
CA TYR A 120 -7.59 -5.13 -10.44
C TYR A 120 -8.85 -6.00 -10.60
N PHE A 121 -9.96 -5.61 -9.97
CA PHE A 121 -11.23 -6.31 -10.11
C PHE A 121 -11.73 -6.32 -11.57
N GLN A 122 -11.56 -5.20 -12.28
CA GLN A 122 -12.04 -5.05 -13.65
C GLN A 122 -11.12 -5.66 -14.71
N THR A 123 -9.80 -5.60 -14.52
CA THR A 123 -8.82 -5.95 -15.57
C THR A 123 -7.96 -7.16 -15.24
N GLY A 124 -7.94 -7.59 -13.97
CA GLY A 124 -6.98 -8.59 -13.48
C GLY A 124 -5.53 -8.09 -13.39
N GLU A 125 -5.25 -6.82 -13.73
CA GLU A 125 -3.91 -6.22 -13.60
C GLU A 125 -3.80 -5.46 -12.27
N PRO A 126 -2.98 -5.92 -11.31
CA PRO A 126 -3.00 -5.38 -9.95
C PRO A 126 -2.31 -4.02 -9.82
N PHE A 127 -1.23 -3.80 -10.57
CA PHE A 127 -0.42 -2.58 -10.47
C PHE A 127 0.15 -2.15 -11.81
N CYS A 128 0.55 -0.89 -11.88
CA CYS A 128 1.32 -0.30 -12.97
C CYS A 128 2.80 -0.24 -12.63
N ASP A 129 3.66 -0.39 -13.63
CA ASP A 129 5.11 -0.22 -13.49
C ASP A 129 5.59 1.22 -13.79
N LYS A 130 4.69 2.10 -14.26
CA LYS A 130 5.02 3.51 -14.51
C LYS A 130 4.88 4.30 -13.22
N GLN A 131 5.99 4.87 -12.75
CA GLN A 131 6.04 5.70 -11.54
C GLN A 131 5.06 6.89 -11.58
N ASP A 132 4.83 7.45 -12.77
CA ASP A 132 3.91 8.57 -13.00
C ASP A 132 2.44 8.13 -13.10
N CYS A 133 2.12 6.90 -12.70
CA CYS A 133 0.75 6.40 -12.62
C CYS A 133 0.31 6.27 -11.17
N ARG A 134 -0.92 6.69 -10.87
CA ARG A 134 -1.55 6.50 -9.56
C ARG A 134 -1.75 5.01 -9.20
N LEU A 135 -1.65 4.11 -10.17
CA LEU A 135 -1.68 2.66 -9.93
C LEU A 135 -0.27 2.06 -9.73
N PHE A 136 0.77 2.88 -9.57
CA PHE A 136 2.14 2.41 -9.45
C PHE A 136 2.36 1.49 -8.24
N ASN A 137 3.11 0.40 -8.43
CA ASN A 137 3.51 -0.52 -7.36
C ASN A 137 4.66 0.05 -6.51
N ALA A 138 4.36 1.06 -5.69
CA ALA A 138 5.38 1.71 -4.87
C ALA A 138 5.89 0.81 -3.74
N HIS A 139 7.17 0.45 -3.78
CA HIS A 139 7.86 -0.27 -2.69
C HIS A 139 8.60 0.66 -1.73
N TRP A 140 8.76 1.93 -2.08
CA TRP A 140 9.37 2.97 -1.25
C TRP A 140 8.36 4.07 -0.94
N GLN A 141 8.46 4.65 0.25
CA GLN A 141 7.67 5.80 0.70
C GLN A 141 7.79 6.98 -0.27
N LYS A 142 9.00 7.23 -0.80
CA LYS A 142 9.25 8.28 -1.79
C LYS A 142 8.36 8.09 -3.04
N ASP A 143 8.35 6.88 -3.60
CA ASP A 143 7.62 6.61 -4.84
C ASP A 143 6.11 6.55 -4.59
N LEU A 144 5.69 6.12 -3.40
CA LEU A 144 4.29 6.16 -2.98
C LEU A 144 3.81 7.61 -2.91
N LEU A 145 4.53 8.48 -2.21
CA LEU A 145 4.17 9.89 -2.09
C LEU A 145 4.16 10.58 -3.45
N TYR A 146 5.16 10.29 -4.29
CA TYR A 146 5.24 10.83 -5.64
C TYR A 146 4.04 10.43 -6.51
N SER A 147 3.79 9.12 -6.66
CA SER A 147 2.71 8.60 -7.51
C SER A 147 1.32 9.02 -7.04
N GLN A 148 1.10 9.13 -5.73
CA GLN A 148 -0.21 9.42 -5.15
C GLN A 148 -0.52 10.89 -4.95
N LEU A 149 0.49 11.70 -4.60
CA LEU A 149 0.29 13.09 -4.19
C LEU A 149 0.86 14.11 -5.18
N GLU A 150 2.06 13.86 -5.72
CA GLU A 150 2.68 14.78 -6.67
C GLU A 150 2.09 14.61 -8.07
N VAL A 151 2.00 13.37 -8.55
CA VAL A 151 1.41 13.06 -9.86
C VAL A 151 -0.10 12.91 -9.74
N GLY A 152 -0.57 11.98 -8.90
CA GLY A 152 -1.99 11.82 -8.57
C GLY A 152 -2.91 11.50 -9.76
N LYS A 153 -2.37 11.03 -10.89
CA LYS A 153 -3.09 10.80 -12.16
C LYS A 153 -2.80 9.41 -12.72
N LEU A 154 -3.70 8.91 -13.57
CA LEU A 154 -3.46 7.69 -14.34
C LEU A 154 -2.50 7.98 -15.50
N CYS A 155 -1.68 7.00 -15.87
CA CYS A 155 -0.97 7.05 -17.14
C CYS A 155 -1.91 6.80 -18.32
N ASP A 156 -1.49 7.14 -19.54
CA ASP A 156 -2.34 7.04 -20.75
C ASP A 156 -3.01 5.68 -20.94
N LYS A 157 -2.29 4.58 -20.65
CA LYS A 157 -2.84 3.21 -20.70
C LYS A 157 -4.07 3.07 -19.79
N HIS A 158 -3.92 3.45 -18.52
CA HIS A 158 -4.99 3.30 -17.53
C HIS A 158 -6.09 4.34 -17.70
N GLN A 159 -5.76 5.53 -18.20
CA GLN A 159 -6.76 6.53 -18.57
C GLN A 159 -7.62 6.04 -19.73
N HIS A 160 -7.02 5.40 -20.74
CA HIS A 160 -7.76 4.77 -21.82
C HIS A 160 -8.67 3.65 -21.33
N ILE A 161 -8.20 2.80 -20.41
CA ILE A 161 -9.05 1.77 -19.78
C ILE A 161 -10.27 2.43 -19.10
N LEU A 162 -10.03 3.45 -18.25
CA LEU A 162 -11.10 4.15 -17.54
C LEU A 162 -12.13 4.80 -18.47
N ASN A 163 -11.68 5.35 -19.60
CA ASN A 163 -12.56 6.02 -20.57
C ASN A 163 -13.43 5.05 -21.38
N ASN A 164 -13.12 3.74 -21.35
CA ASN A 164 -13.86 2.70 -22.07
C ASN A 164 -14.62 1.74 -21.14
N TRP A 165 -14.79 2.13 -19.87
CA TRP A 165 -15.76 1.51 -18.96
C TRP A 165 -17.14 2.07 -19.23
#